data_AF-A0A0A2LB62-F1
#
_entry.id   AF-A0A0A2LB62-F1
#
_cell.length_a   1.000
_cell.length_b   1.000
_cell.length_c   1.000
_cell.angle_alpha   90.00
_cell.angle_beta   90.00
_cell.angle_gamma   90.00
#
_symmetry.space_group_name_H-M   'P 1'
#
loop_
_entity.id
_entity.type
_entity.pdbx_description
1 polymer ?
#
loop_
_entity_poly.entity_id
_entity_poly.type
_entity_poly.pdbx_seq_one_letter_code
_entity_poly.pdbx_strand_id
1 'polypeptide(L)'
;MTLIDAQVHFLEECVVLVHIPLELYPYFLKSVLGLIFDEIPPLKDEQDETDDAILDDEYDSAYKPPAFMNVSITPVEVSVICPRRLVDKYFVPVMDQLDRLDDSLRSRLIVSENDYIAMQVLGEGLEAGKRVLELTSPLALAGISIFFISTYFSDYIVVPKQSKASMISALENRGFQFNNPSAAFITSPRSPTFERRLSDLIPPGTPPPSTLSELQTRTFNNLRKHQITPSVDDSLRLVQCAAHHEYHSQESSMSILRDALTTVLLVDEPRFLSLTLAALDPAASLLLEKRLLPRFARQSTSSAGTRVYEDGSDLLLGSKEDHLVPITLDLRDLPLEASGIVCGVAGRLAAAATHPLSSHAGAIGGGASSLVGSVSGLFDSFGARLAALSIDKSSTSAPTHGLQPLPHSTHHLQPDVDVADAVEISFLSTARAGTIIVGEDELRRAIDALEEEKMQSPTLGGIEFASHTLPGSL
;
A
#
# COMPACT_ATOMS: atom_id res chain seq x y z
N MET A 1 -11.81 11.86 -24.94
CA MET A 1 -10.64 11.06 -24.52
C MET A 1 -9.80 11.95 -23.64
N THR A 2 -9.97 11.84 -22.33
CA THR A 2 -9.05 12.44 -21.37
C THR A 2 -7.79 11.59 -21.39
N LEU A 3 -6.65 12.15 -21.82
CA LEU A 3 -5.36 11.49 -21.64
C LEU A 3 -5.14 11.42 -20.12
N ILE A 4 -5.05 10.21 -19.58
CA ILE A 4 -4.58 9.99 -18.22
C ILE A 4 -3.08 10.29 -18.25
N ASP A 5 -2.64 11.41 -17.69
CA ASP A 5 -1.23 11.75 -17.54
C ASP A 5 -0.67 11.07 -16.28
N ALA A 6 -0.69 9.73 -16.28
CA ALA A 6 -0.13 8.94 -15.19
C ALA A 6 1.21 8.34 -15.65
N GLN A 7 2.25 8.64 -14.88
CA GLN A 7 3.62 8.20 -15.14
C GLN A 7 3.98 7.05 -14.19
N VAL A 8 4.54 6.00 -14.76
CA VAL A 8 4.96 4.82 -14.01
C VAL A 8 6.48 4.74 -13.99
N HIS A 9 7.05 4.62 -12.79
CA HIS A 9 8.49 4.52 -12.57
C HIS A 9 8.84 3.15 -11.98
N PHE A 10 9.72 2.41 -12.65
CA PHE A 10 10.22 1.14 -12.13
C PHE A 10 11.35 1.33 -11.14
N LEU A 11 11.31 0.55 -10.06
CA LEU A 11 12.42 0.44 -9.13
C LEU A 11 13.35 -0.67 -9.62
N GLU A 12 14.66 -0.40 -9.62
CA GLU A 12 15.64 -1.21 -10.36
C GLU A 12 16.02 -2.54 -9.67
N GLU A 13 15.64 -2.75 -8.41
CA GLU A 13 15.94 -3.96 -7.63
C GLU A 13 14.74 -4.89 -7.54
N CYS A 14 14.98 -6.20 -7.71
CA CYS A 14 13.94 -7.21 -7.50
C CYS A 14 13.74 -7.48 -6.01
N VAL A 15 12.49 -7.71 -5.62
CA VAL A 15 12.08 -8.01 -4.25
C VAL A 15 11.38 -9.35 -4.16
N VAL A 16 11.29 -9.90 -2.96
CA VAL A 16 10.60 -11.15 -2.67
C VAL A 16 9.62 -10.93 -1.53
N LEU A 17 8.59 -11.75 -1.45
CA LEU A 17 7.59 -11.68 -0.39
C LEU A 17 7.86 -12.78 0.63
N VAL A 18 7.82 -12.42 1.90
CA VAL A 18 7.92 -13.33 3.04
C VAL A 18 6.65 -13.19 3.88
N HIS A 19 5.95 -14.30 4.05
CA HIS A 19 4.81 -14.45 4.95
C HIS A 19 5.26 -15.15 6.22
N ILE A 20 5.03 -14.51 7.36
CA ILE A 20 5.29 -15.03 8.70
C ILE A 20 3.94 -15.11 9.45
N PRO A 21 3.48 -16.32 9.82
CA PRO A 21 2.32 -16.48 10.71
C PRO A 21 2.54 -15.74 12.05
N LEU A 22 1.48 -15.19 12.62
CA LEU A 22 1.58 -14.38 13.85
C LEU A 22 2.17 -15.16 15.02
N GLU A 23 1.88 -16.46 15.12
CA GLU A 23 2.43 -17.34 16.16
C GLU A 23 3.95 -17.58 16.01
N LEU A 24 4.51 -17.35 14.82
CA LEU A 24 5.94 -17.48 14.55
C LEU A 24 6.68 -16.14 14.63
N TYR A 25 5.98 -15.01 14.54
CA TYR A 25 6.58 -13.68 14.57
C TYR A 25 7.58 -13.45 15.72
N PRO A 26 7.33 -13.91 16.98
CA PRO A 26 8.30 -13.74 18.07
C PRO A 26 9.70 -14.31 17.77
N TYR A 27 9.81 -15.39 16.99
CA TYR A 27 11.10 -15.97 16.60
C TYR A 27 11.84 -15.09 15.56
N PHE A 28 11.11 -14.27 14.82
CA PHE A 28 11.63 -13.41 13.75
C PHE A 28 11.78 -11.95 14.15
N LEU A 29 11.45 -11.56 15.40
CA LEU A 29 11.53 -10.17 15.84
C LEU A 29 12.92 -9.56 15.65
N LYS A 30 13.98 -10.33 15.96
CA LYS A 30 15.37 -9.92 15.71
C LYS A 30 15.66 -9.77 14.20
N SER A 31 15.12 -10.65 13.36
CA SER A 31 15.27 -10.58 11.90
C SER A 31 14.59 -9.33 11.34
N VAL A 32 13.40 -9.00 11.83
CA VAL A 32 12.66 -7.80 11.41
C VAL A 32 13.37 -6.52 11.86
N LEU A 33 13.86 -6.45 13.11
CA LEU A 33 14.66 -5.32 13.57
C LEU A 33 15.96 -5.17 12.77
N GLY A 34 16.67 -6.28 12.52
CA GLY A 34 17.89 -6.28 11.70
C GLY A 34 17.63 -5.81 10.27
N LEU A 35 16.50 -6.21 9.68
CA LEU A 35 16.07 -5.74 8.36
C LEU A 35 15.78 -4.24 8.34
N ILE A 36 14.97 -3.75 9.29
CA ILE A 36 14.58 -2.33 9.39
C ILE A 36 15.82 -1.43 9.58
N PHE A 37 16.81 -1.91 10.33
CA PHE A 37 18.03 -1.17 10.65
C PHE A 37 19.26 -1.67 9.91
N ASP A 38 19.11 -2.22 8.69
CA ASP A 38 20.21 -2.80 7.90
C ASP A 38 21.36 -1.82 7.62
N GLU A 39 21.07 -0.51 7.60
CA GLU A 39 22.06 0.56 7.44
C GLU A 39 23.06 0.69 8.58
N ILE A 40 22.79 0.05 9.73
CA ILE A 40 23.64 0.12 10.92
C ILE A 40 24.53 -1.12 10.96
N PRO A 41 25.85 -0.99 10.71
CA PRO A 41 26.73 -2.13 10.80
C PRO A 41 26.86 -2.61 12.26
N PRO A 42 27.01 -3.93 12.48
CA PRO A 42 27.34 -4.45 13.81
C PRO A 42 28.72 -3.93 14.27
N LEU A 43 28.89 -3.78 15.58
CA LEU A 43 30.19 -3.49 16.18
C LEU A 43 31.15 -4.64 15.89
N LYS A 44 32.36 -4.32 15.42
CA LYS A 44 33.45 -5.29 15.27
C LYS A 44 34.20 -5.35 16.60
N ASP A 45 34.47 -6.56 17.09
CA ASP A 45 35.37 -6.74 18.23
C ASP A 45 36.82 -6.43 17.78
N GLU A 46 37.55 -5.62 18.54
CA GLU A 46 38.94 -5.20 18.23
C GLU A 46 39.98 -6.36 18.30
N GLN A 47 39.56 -7.63 18.27
CA GLN A 47 40.38 -8.78 18.65
C GLN A 47 40.88 -9.67 17.50
N ASP A 48 40.64 -9.30 16.25
CA ASP A 48 41.21 -9.97 15.06
C ASP A 48 42.29 -9.12 14.36
N GLU A 49 42.93 -8.17 15.07
CA GLU A 49 44.21 -7.58 14.64
C GLU A 49 45.38 -8.50 15.02
N THR A 50 45.38 -9.74 14.52
CA THR A 50 46.62 -10.53 14.47
C THR A 50 47.17 -10.49 13.05
N ASP A 51 48.41 -10.01 12.98
CA ASP A 51 49.29 -9.81 11.84
C ASP A 51 49.15 -10.81 10.67
N ASP A 52 49.42 -10.27 9.48
CA ASP A 52 49.73 -10.93 8.20
C ASP A 52 48.58 -11.16 7.20
N ALA A 53 48.21 -10.09 6.49
CA ALA A 53 48.02 -10.13 5.03
C ALA A 53 47.81 -8.72 4.44
N ILE A 54 48.83 -8.21 3.73
CA ILE A 54 48.62 -7.28 2.63
C ILE A 54 47.90 -8.07 1.52
N LEU A 55 46.58 -8.08 1.54
CA LEU A 55 45.74 -8.68 0.49
C LEU A 55 44.54 -7.76 0.26
N ASP A 56 44.55 -7.10 -0.88
CA ASP A 56 43.44 -6.39 -1.55
C ASP A 56 42.50 -5.59 -0.65
N ASP A 57 42.77 -4.28 -0.55
CA ASP A 57 41.82 -3.22 -0.19
C ASP A 57 40.69 -3.09 -1.26
N GLU A 58 40.03 -4.20 -1.60
CA GLU A 58 38.81 -4.26 -2.42
C GLU A 58 37.59 -4.63 -1.55
N TYR A 59 37.57 -4.17 -0.30
CA TYR A 59 36.37 -4.22 0.54
C TYR A 59 35.55 -2.93 0.40
N ASP A 60 35.12 -2.65 -0.82
CA ASP A 60 33.98 -1.76 -1.09
C ASP A 60 32.68 -2.50 -0.76
N SER A 61 32.48 -2.87 0.52
CA SER A 61 31.15 -3.24 1.02
C SER A 61 30.38 -1.95 1.32
N ALA A 62 30.27 -1.06 0.34
CA ALA A 62 29.39 0.09 0.41
C ALA A 62 27.98 -0.41 0.75
N TYR A 63 27.41 0.09 1.85
CA TYR A 63 26.03 -0.19 2.21
C TYR A 63 25.13 0.11 1.01
N LYS A 64 24.37 -0.89 0.57
CA LYS A 64 23.42 -0.75 -0.53
C LYS A 64 22.00 -0.65 0.04
N PRO A 65 21.39 0.54 0.09
CA PRO A 65 20.01 0.67 0.52
C PRO A 65 19.07 -0.11 -0.44
N PRO A 66 17.99 -0.72 0.06
CA PRO A 66 17.01 -1.39 -0.79
C PRO A 66 16.27 -0.35 -1.64
N ALA A 67 16.04 -0.65 -2.92
CA ALA A 67 15.22 0.23 -3.75
C ALA A 67 13.77 0.29 -3.23
N PHE A 68 13.25 -0.82 -2.74
CA PHE A 68 11.93 -0.95 -2.13
C PHE A 68 11.97 -1.95 -0.98
N MET A 69 11.35 -1.58 0.15
CA MET A 69 11.14 -2.47 1.29
C MET A 69 9.82 -2.13 1.97
N ASN A 70 9.01 -3.14 2.28
CA ASN A 70 7.82 -3.00 3.12
C ASN A 70 7.84 -4.05 4.23
N VAL A 71 7.52 -3.64 5.45
CA VAL A 71 7.32 -4.53 6.60
C VAL A 71 5.95 -4.21 7.18
N SER A 72 5.04 -5.18 7.10
CA SER A 72 3.65 -5.03 7.53
C SER A 72 3.28 -6.07 8.58
N ILE A 73 3.01 -5.62 9.79
CA ILE A 73 2.37 -6.38 10.87
C ILE A 73 0.87 -6.08 10.79
N THR A 74 0.05 -7.12 10.66
CA THR A 74 -1.40 -7.01 10.53
C THR A 74 -2.09 -8.01 11.46
N PRO A 75 -3.43 -7.92 11.65
CA PRO A 75 -4.18 -8.92 12.39
C PRO A 75 -4.17 -10.33 11.78
N VAL A 76 -3.70 -10.51 10.53
CA VAL A 76 -3.65 -11.81 9.83
C VAL A 76 -2.25 -12.41 9.87
N GLU A 77 -1.22 -11.57 9.66
CA GLU A 77 0.16 -12.01 9.44
C GLU A 77 1.18 -10.89 9.64
N VAL A 78 2.46 -11.27 9.67
CA VAL A 78 3.57 -10.37 9.35
C VAL A 78 4.04 -10.65 7.93
N SER A 79 4.02 -9.63 7.08
CA SER A 79 4.45 -9.68 5.69
C SER A 79 5.67 -8.79 5.48
N VAL A 80 6.69 -9.32 4.82
CA VAL A 80 7.90 -8.57 4.45
C VAL A 80 8.08 -8.63 2.94
N ILE A 81 8.31 -7.47 2.33
CA ILE A 81 8.70 -7.34 0.93
C ILE A 81 10.08 -6.69 0.94
N CYS A 82 11.13 -7.40 0.52
CA CYS A 82 12.48 -6.85 0.49
C CYS A 82 13.37 -7.55 -0.54
N PRO A 83 14.54 -7.01 -0.89
CA PRO A 83 15.50 -7.69 -1.75
C PRO A 83 15.91 -9.06 -1.19
N ARG A 84 16.08 -10.05 -2.06
CA ARG A 84 16.42 -11.44 -1.66
C ARG A 84 17.68 -11.52 -0.77
N ARG A 85 18.69 -10.69 -1.05
CA ARG A 85 19.91 -10.56 -0.23
C ARG A 85 19.63 -10.27 1.26
N LEU A 86 18.55 -9.54 1.57
CA LEU A 86 18.18 -9.22 2.95
C LEU A 86 17.41 -10.37 3.61
N VAL A 87 16.65 -11.14 2.84
CA VAL A 87 16.06 -12.40 3.30
C VAL A 87 17.15 -13.40 3.67
N ASP A 88 18.14 -13.56 2.78
CA ASP A 88 19.28 -14.46 3.01
C ASP A 88 20.10 -14.05 4.24
N LYS A 89 20.25 -12.73 4.46
CA LYS A 89 20.98 -12.19 5.62
C LYS A 89 20.24 -12.35 6.94
N TYR A 90 18.95 -12.02 7.00
CA TYR A 90 18.22 -11.87 8.26
C TYR A 90 17.24 -13.00 8.58
N PHE A 91 16.68 -13.67 7.58
CA PHE A 91 15.60 -14.64 7.77
C PHE A 91 16.08 -16.08 7.61
N VAL A 92 16.90 -16.38 6.60
CA VAL A 92 17.44 -17.74 6.36
C VAL A 92 18.11 -18.35 7.60
N PRO A 93 18.94 -17.62 8.38
CA PRO A 93 19.55 -18.20 9.59
C PRO A 93 18.54 -18.66 10.65
N VAL A 94 17.40 -17.96 10.77
CA VAL A 94 16.33 -18.32 11.71
C VAL A 94 15.48 -19.45 11.13
N MET A 95 15.27 -19.46 9.81
CA MET A 95 14.57 -20.55 9.11
C MET A 95 15.32 -21.87 9.25
N ASP A 96 16.64 -21.88 9.05
CA ASP A 96 17.47 -23.07 9.21
C ASP A 96 17.49 -23.58 10.66
N GLN A 97 17.34 -22.68 11.64
CA GLN A 97 17.20 -23.07 13.05
C GLN A 97 15.83 -23.69 13.32
N LEU A 98 14.76 -23.14 12.75
CA LEU A 98 13.42 -23.71 12.85
C LEU A 98 13.34 -25.08 12.18
N ASP A 99 13.97 -25.27 11.03
CA ASP A 99 14.08 -26.58 10.35
C ASP A 99 14.70 -27.65 11.25
N ARG A 100 15.71 -27.29 12.03
CA ARG A 100 16.35 -28.23 12.98
C ARG A 100 15.48 -28.57 14.18
N LEU A 101 14.51 -27.70 14.52
CA LEU A 101 13.64 -27.87 15.67
C LEU A 101 12.37 -28.64 15.30
N ASP A 102 11.69 -28.22 14.22
CA ASP A 102 10.43 -28.78 13.76
C ASP A 102 10.10 -28.34 12.31
N ASP A 103 10.21 -29.28 11.37
CA ASP A 103 9.90 -29.09 9.95
C ASP A 103 8.47 -28.54 9.71
N SER A 104 7.52 -28.86 10.59
CA SER A 104 6.13 -28.40 10.45
C SER A 104 6.01 -26.89 10.66
N LEU A 105 6.83 -26.29 11.53
CA LEU A 105 6.86 -24.85 11.77
C LEU A 105 7.38 -24.12 10.54
N ARG A 106 8.47 -24.63 9.94
CA ARG A 106 9.04 -24.07 8.72
C ARG A 106 8.04 -24.05 7.57
N SER A 107 7.30 -25.13 7.36
CA SER A 107 6.39 -25.29 6.22
C SER A 107 5.28 -24.24 6.18
N ARG A 108 4.98 -23.62 7.32
CA ARG A 108 4.01 -22.52 7.43
C ARG A 108 4.58 -21.16 7.02
N LEU A 109 5.90 -21.01 7.04
CA LEU A 109 6.58 -19.82 6.53
C LEU A 109 6.67 -19.89 5.01
N ILE A 110 6.18 -18.87 4.32
CA ILE A 110 6.21 -18.82 2.86
C ILE A 110 7.16 -17.71 2.43
N VAL A 111 8.18 -18.08 1.66
CA VAL A 111 9.00 -17.14 0.89
C VAL A 111 8.64 -17.34 -0.56
N SER A 112 8.35 -16.26 -1.28
CA SER A 112 7.94 -16.36 -2.68
C SER A 112 9.07 -16.94 -3.54
N GLU A 113 8.71 -17.91 -4.38
CA GLU A 113 9.61 -18.47 -5.40
C GLU A 113 9.88 -17.44 -6.50
N ASN A 114 8.83 -16.69 -6.87
CA ASN A 114 8.92 -15.62 -7.85
C ASN A 114 9.65 -14.41 -7.26
N ASP A 115 10.47 -13.78 -8.10
CA ASP A 115 10.96 -12.44 -7.86
C ASP A 115 9.92 -11.44 -8.39
N TYR A 116 9.79 -10.32 -7.69
CA TYR A 116 8.85 -9.25 -7.99
C TYR A 116 9.60 -7.95 -8.28
N ILE A 117 8.93 -7.05 -8.98
CA ILE A 117 9.39 -5.68 -9.23
C ILE A 117 8.37 -4.70 -8.69
N ALA A 118 8.85 -3.67 -8.00
CA ALA A 118 8.01 -2.57 -7.55
C ALA A 118 7.99 -1.47 -8.62
N MET A 119 6.83 -0.85 -8.82
CA MET A 119 6.69 0.35 -9.61
C MET A 119 5.90 1.41 -8.83
N GLN A 120 6.44 2.62 -8.81
CA GLN A 120 5.77 3.80 -8.27
C GLN A 120 4.82 4.35 -9.33
N VAL A 121 3.61 4.72 -8.93
CA VAL A 121 2.66 5.38 -9.82
C VAL A 121 2.44 6.82 -9.36
N LEU A 122 2.83 7.75 -10.23
CA LEU A 122 2.59 9.18 -10.09
C LEU A 122 1.36 9.53 -10.94
N GLY A 123 0.35 10.10 -10.31
CA GLY A 123 -0.84 10.61 -11.01
C GLY A 123 -1.27 11.93 -10.42
N GLU A 124 -1.27 12.98 -11.24
CA GLU A 124 -1.90 14.25 -10.90
C GLU A 124 -3.39 14.22 -11.29
N GLY A 125 -4.27 14.71 -10.41
CA GLY A 125 -5.64 15.09 -10.79
C GLY A 125 -6.70 13.98 -10.86
N LEU A 126 -6.49 12.81 -10.26
CA LEU A 126 -7.51 11.75 -10.14
C LEU A 126 -7.77 11.40 -8.67
N GLU A 127 -9.05 11.31 -8.29
CA GLU A 127 -9.50 10.77 -6.99
C GLU A 127 -8.87 9.39 -6.74
N ALA A 128 -8.43 9.12 -5.50
CA ALA A 128 -7.65 7.94 -5.14
C ALA A 128 -8.31 6.61 -5.59
N GLY A 129 -9.62 6.44 -5.35
CA GLY A 129 -10.36 5.24 -5.74
C GLY A 129 -10.49 5.05 -7.27
N LYS A 130 -10.65 6.12 -8.04
CA LYS A 130 -10.70 6.07 -9.51
C LYS A 130 -9.33 5.70 -10.09
N ARG A 131 -8.26 6.28 -9.55
CA ARG A 131 -6.88 5.97 -9.94
C ARG A 131 -6.53 4.50 -9.71
N VAL A 132 -6.89 3.94 -8.55
CA VAL A 132 -6.70 2.50 -8.27
C VAL A 132 -7.39 1.66 -9.34
N LEU A 133 -8.63 1.99 -9.72
CA LEU A 133 -9.36 1.24 -10.73
C LEU A 133 -8.76 1.33 -12.12
N GLU A 134 -8.40 2.53 -12.57
CA GLU A 134 -7.83 2.75 -13.90
C GLU A 134 -6.50 2.02 -14.08
N LEU A 135 -5.71 1.96 -13.01
CA LEU A 135 -4.41 1.32 -12.99
C LEU A 135 -4.50 -0.20 -12.83
N THR A 136 -5.38 -0.68 -11.95
CA THR A 136 -5.48 -2.14 -11.65
C THR A 136 -6.34 -2.89 -12.65
N SER A 137 -7.30 -2.24 -13.32
CA SER A 137 -8.16 -2.86 -14.33
C SER A 137 -7.40 -3.51 -15.50
N PRO A 138 -6.48 -2.83 -16.22
CA PRO A 138 -5.75 -3.46 -17.32
C PRO A 138 -4.90 -4.66 -16.86
N LEU A 139 -4.31 -4.57 -15.67
CA LEU A 139 -3.50 -5.65 -15.10
C LEU A 139 -4.37 -6.86 -14.74
N ALA A 140 -5.51 -6.61 -14.11
CA ALA A 140 -6.46 -7.65 -13.72
C ALA A 140 -7.10 -8.33 -14.95
N LEU A 141 -7.44 -7.58 -16.00
CA LEU A 141 -7.93 -8.13 -17.27
C LEU A 141 -6.86 -8.94 -18.01
N ALA A 142 -5.59 -8.59 -17.84
CA ALA A 142 -4.46 -9.39 -18.34
C ALA A 142 -4.14 -10.62 -17.46
N GLY A 143 -4.85 -10.82 -16.35
CA GLY A 143 -4.62 -11.92 -15.42
C GLY A 143 -3.32 -11.79 -14.62
N ILE A 144 -2.83 -10.57 -14.45
CA ILE A 144 -1.58 -10.27 -13.72
C ILE A 144 -1.91 -10.09 -12.24
N SER A 145 -1.30 -10.92 -11.38
CA SER A 145 -1.34 -10.77 -9.93
C SER A 145 -0.55 -9.52 -9.53
N ILE A 146 -1.09 -8.76 -8.58
CA ILE A 146 -0.49 -7.53 -8.10
C ILE A 146 -0.62 -7.43 -6.58
N PHE A 147 0.36 -6.79 -5.95
CA PHE A 147 0.21 -6.23 -4.61
C PHE A 147 0.17 -4.72 -4.73
N PHE A 148 -0.89 -4.11 -4.21
CA PHE A 148 -1.07 -2.66 -4.20
C PHE A 148 -0.80 -2.12 -2.79
N ILE A 149 0.12 -1.17 -2.67
CA ILE A 149 0.55 -0.58 -1.41
C ILE A 149 0.47 0.94 -1.54
N SER A 150 -0.54 1.53 -0.90
CA SER A 150 -0.64 2.96 -0.71
C SER A 150 0.27 3.41 0.43
N THR A 151 1.09 4.42 0.17
CA THR A 151 1.97 5.04 1.15
C THR A 151 1.63 6.53 1.31
N TYR A 152 2.34 7.22 2.21
CA TYR A 152 2.15 8.64 2.45
C TYR A 152 2.47 9.50 1.20
N PHE A 153 3.43 9.07 0.39
CA PHE A 153 3.91 9.85 -0.77
C PHE A 153 3.36 9.33 -2.09
N SER A 154 3.19 8.02 -2.23
CA SER A 154 2.90 7.40 -3.53
C SER A 154 2.22 6.05 -3.39
N ASP A 155 1.58 5.61 -4.48
CA ASP A 155 1.11 4.25 -4.60
C ASP A 155 2.17 3.38 -5.29
N TYR A 156 2.38 2.20 -4.74
CA TYR A 156 3.29 1.20 -5.28
C TYR A 156 2.51 -0.02 -5.72
N ILE A 157 2.82 -0.50 -6.92
CA ILE A 157 2.38 -1.80 -7.40
C ILE A 157 3.57 -2.73 -7.48
N VAL A 158 3.46 -3.88 -6.84
CA VAL A 158 4.44 -4.95 -6.91
C VAL A 158 3.88 -6.06 -7.78
N VAL A 159 4.61 -6.44 -8.83
CA VAL A 159 4.19 -7.47 -9.80
C VAL A 159 5.25 -8.55 -9.96
N PRO A 160 4.89 -9.79 -10.35
CA PRO A 160 5.88 -10.80 -10.72
C PRO A 160 6.77 -10.30 -11.85
N LYS A 161 8.09 -10.47 -11.70
CA LYS A 161 9.10 -10.02 -12.69
C LYS A 161 8.83 -10.60 -14.08
N GLN A 162 8.39 -11.85 -14.15
CA GLN A 162 8.05 -12.53 -15.41
C GLN A 162 6.89 -11.87 -16.16
N SER A 163 6.01 -11.16 -15.45
CA SER A 163 4.85 -10.47 -16.02
C SER A 163 5.17 -9.06 -16.51
N LYS A 164 6.42 -8.58 -16.39
CA LYS A 164 6.82 -7.21 -16.73
C LYS A 164 6.43 -6.80 -18.15
N ALA A 165 6.71 -7.64 -19.15
CA ALA A 165 6.41 -7.32 -20.55
C ALA A 165 4.89 -7.23 -20.81
N SER A 166 4.13 -8.19 -20.28
CA SER A 166 2.67 -8.21 -20.38
C SER A 166 2.02 -7.01 -19.67
N MET A 167 2.56 -6.63 -18.51
CA MET A 167 2.12 -5.47 -17.74
C MET A 167 2.40 -4.16 -18.49
N ILE A 168 3.61 -3.97 -19.05
CA ILE A 168 3.92 -2.79 -19.88
C ILE A 168 2.93 -2.68 -21.03
N SER A 169 2.72 -3.77 -21.78
CA SER A 169 1.76 -3.77 -22.89
C SER A 169 0.33 -3.48 -22.43
N ALA A 170 -0.12 -4.05 -21.31
CA ALA A 170 -1.45 -3.82 -20.77
C ALA A 170 -1.70 -2.35 -20.36
N LEU A 171 -0.69 -1.70 -19.79
CA LEU A 171 -0.73 -0.29 -19.36
C LEU A 171 -0.58 0.68 -20.54
N GLU A 172 0.33 0.43 -21.49
CA GLU A 172 0.48 1.24 -22.71
C GLU A 172 -0.80 1.25 -23.55
N ASN A 173 -1.49 0.11 -23.65
CA ASN A 173 -2.79 0.00 -24.33
C ASN A 173 -3.88 0.88 -23.68
N ARG A 174 -3.67 1.36 -22.46
CA ARG A 174 -4.55 2.29 -21.73
C ARG A 174 -3.99 3.71 -21.62
N GLY A 175 -2.87 4.00 -22.27
CA GLY A 175 -2.30 5.35 -22.38
C GLY A 175 -1.30 5.72 -21.28
N PHE A 176 -0.90 4.79 -20.42
CA PHE A 176 0.16 5.05 -19.43
C PHE A 176 1.53 5.17 -20.09
N GLN A 177 2.37 6.05 -19.55
CA GLN A 177 3.74 6.28 -20.02
C GLN A 177 4.76 5.79 -18.99
N PHE A 178 5.87 5.25 -19.48
CA PHE A 178 6.95 4.73 -18.65
C PHE A 178 8.20 5.61 -18.78
N ASN A 179 8.64 6.18 -17.67
CA ASN A 179 9.88 6.95 -17.62
C ASN A 179 11.04 6.01 -17.30
N ASN A 180 11.54 5.31 -18.31
CA ASN A 180 12.87 4.73 -18.23
C ASN A 180 13.51 4.61 -19.64
N PRO A 181 14.52 5.43 -19.99
CA PRO A 181 15.12 5.43 -21.32
C PRO A 181 15.91 4.14 -21.67
N SER A 182 16.13 3.24 -20.71
CA SER A 182 16.84 1.97 -20.95
C SER A 182 15.98 0.81 -21.48
N ALA A 183 14.66 0.96 -21.59
CA ALA A 183 13.78 -0.07 -22.16
C ALA A 183 13.48 0.11 -23.66
N ALA A 184 13.85 1.26 -24.25
CA ALA A 184 13.55 1.58 -25.65
C ALA A 184 14.47 0.89 -26.68
N PHE A 185 15.47 0.13 -26.22
CA PHE A 185 16.35 -0.66 -27.08
C PHE A 185 16.62 -2.02 -26.45
N ILE A 186 15.75 -3.01 -26.68
CA ILE A 186 16.14 -4.40 -26.98
C ILE A 186 14.94 -5.08 -27.68
N THR A 187 15.13 -5.23 -29.01
CA THR A 187 14.57 -6.26 -29.90
C THR A 187 13.07 -6.29 -30.23
N SER A 188 12.77 -5.92 -31.47
CA SER A 188 11.63 -6.40 -32.25
C SER A 188 11.56 -7.94 -32.27
N PRO A 189 10.35 -8.52 -32.35
CA PRO A 189 10.16 -9.97 -32.25
C PRO A 189 10.56 -10.68 -33.55
N ARG A 190 11.53 -11.59 -33.46
CA ARG A 190 11.63 -12.73 -34.37
C ARG A 190 10.99 -13.94 -33.69
N SER A 191 10.04 -14.57 -34.37
CA SER A 191 9.24 -15.72 -33.92
C SER A 191 10.10 -16.99 -33.68
N PRO A 192 9.55 -18.08 -33.12
CA PRO A 192 9.95 -18.63 -31.82
C PRO A 192 10.74 -19.94 -31.93
N THR A 193 11.53 -20.25 -30.90
CA THR A 193 11.93 -21.64 -30.61
C THR A 193 11.47 -21.96 -29.20
N PHE A 194 10.46 -22.83 -29.12
CA PHE A 194 9.86 -23.33 -27.89
C PHE A 194 10.85 -24.23 -27.14
N GLU A 195 11.30 -23.81 -25.96
CA GLU A 195 11.65 -24.74 -24.88
C GLU A 195 10.74 -24.43 -23.69
N ARG A 196 9.53 -24.99 -23.77
CA ARG A 196 8.47 -24.86 -22.75
C ARG A 196 8.80 -25.79 -21.59
N ARG A 197 9.05 -25.24 -20.40
CA ARG A 197 9.06 -26.06 -19.16
C ARG A 197 7.66 -26.65 -18.96
N LEU A 198 7.59 -27.90 -18.49
CA LEU A 198 6.34 -28.63 -18.28
C LEU A 198 5.34 -27.94 -17.33
N SER A 199 5.78 -26.94 -16.57
CA SER A 199 4.94 -26.16 -15.65
C SER A 199 4.02 -25.14 -16.35
N ASP A 200 4.31 -24.74 -17.59
CA ASP A 200 3.50 -23.80 -18.39
C ASP A 200 2.36 -24.48 -19.18
N LEU A 201 2.16 -25.79 -18.96
CA LEU A 201 1.13 -26.59 -19.65
C LEU A 201 -0.18 -26.70 -18.87
N ILE A 202 -0.29 -26.06 -17.71
CA ILE A 202 -1.57 -25.90 -17.01
C ILE A 202 -2.10 -24.52 -17.40
N PRO A 203 -3.10 -24.43 -18.30
CA PRO A 203 -3.77 -23.17 -18.55
C PRO A 203 -4.33 -22.68 -17.20
N PRO A 204 -4.34 -21.37 -16.91
CA PRO A 204 -5.16 -20.87 -15.82
C PRO A 204 -6.57 -21.45 -16.02
N GLY A 205 -7.15 -22.05 -14.96
CA GLY A 205 -8.35 -22.89 -15.05
C GLY A 205 -9.60 -22.18 -15.59
N THR A 206 -9.52 -20.87 -15.85
CA THR A 206 -10.53 -20.07 -16.53
C THR A 206 -9.84 -19.02 -17.43
N PRO A 207 -10.37 -18.72 -18.63
CA PRO A 207 -9.84 -17.65 -19.49
C PRO A 207 -9.89 -16.30 -18.76
N PRO A 208 -9.01 -15.32 -19.07
CA PRO A 208 -9.06 -14.01 -18.43
C PRO A 208 -10.42 -13.31 -18.63
N PRO A 209 -10.89 -12.50 -17.67
CA PRO A 209 -12.16 -11.78 -17.79
C PRO A 209 -12.10 -10.76 -18.94
N SER A 210 -13.22 -10.61 -19.64
CA SER A 210 -13.31 -9.74 -20.83
C SER A 210 -13.80 -8.33 -20.49
N THR A 211 -14.49 -8.18 -19.34
CA THR A 211 -15.08 -6.94 -18.87
C THR A 211 -14.88 -6.74 -17.37
N LEU A 212 -14.96 -5.50 -16.91
CA LEU A 212 -14.83 -5.15 -15.48
C LEU A 212 -15.98 -5.74 -14.63
N SER A 213 -17.20 -5.77 -15.16
CA SER A 213 -18.35 -6.38 -14.47
C SER A 213 -18.15 -7.89 -14.31
N GLU A 214 -17.73 -8.59 -15.35
CA GLU A 214 -17.38 -10.01 -15.27
C GLU A 214 -16.25 -10.27 -14.27
N LEU A 215 -15.23 -9.41 -14.26
CA LEU A 215 -14.10 -9.49 -13.33
C LEU A 215 -14.56 -9.34 -11.88
N GLN A 216 -15.41 -8.37 -11.58
CA GLN A 216 -15.99 -8.17 -10.25
C GLN A 216 -16.77 -9.42 -9.82
N THR A 217 -17.71 -9.89 -10.64
CA THR A 217 -18.50 -11.09 -10.33
C THR A 217 -17.60 -12.30 -10.05
N ARG A 218 -16.56 -12.51 -10.85
CA ARG A 218 -15.60 -13.61 -10.63
C ARG A 218 -14.81 -13.44 -9.34
N THR A 219 -14.36 -12.22 -9.04
CA THR A 219 -13.60 -11.89 -7.84
C THR A 219 -14.39 -12.26 -6.61
N PHE A 220 -15.62 -11.75 -6.48
CA PHE A 220 -16.42 -12.01 -5.31
C PHE A 220 -16.98 -13.44 -5.25
N ASN A 221 -17.25 -14.09 -6.39
CA ASN A 221 -17.51 -15.53 -6.40
C ASN A 221 -16.33 -16.33 -5.83
N ASN A 222 -15.11 -15.94 -6.15
CA ASN A 222 -13.91 -16.57 -5.62
C ASN A 222 -13.77 -16.33 -4.10
N LEU A 223 -13.97 -15.09 -3.63
CA LEU A 223 -13.97 -14.76 -2.20
C LEU A 223 -15.03 -15.56 -1.44
N ARG A 224 -16.27 -15.62 -1.93
CA ARG A 224 -17.37 -16.41 -1.34
C ARG A 224 -17.06 -17.89 -1.29
N LYS A 225 -16.48 -18.45 -2.36
CA LYS A 225 -16.12 -19.87 -2.43
C LYS A 225 -15.14 -20.26 -1.31
N HIS A 226 -14.25 -19.35 -0.92
CA HIS A 226 -13.28 -19.55 0.16
C HIS A 226 -13.74 -18.93 1.49
N GLN A 227 -15.02 -18.55 1.61
CA GLN A 227 -15.61 -17.98 2.84
C GLN A 227 -14.89 -16.70 3.33
N ILE A 228 -14.30 -15.95 2.41
CA ILE A 228 -13.60 -14.71 2.73
C ILE A 228 -14.64 -13.61 2.89
N THR A 229 -14.72 -13.08 4.11
CA THR A 229 -15.61 -11.96 4.46
C THR A 229 -14.79 -10.76 4.92
N PRO A 230 -15.17 -9.53 4.55
CA PRO A 230 -14.58 -8.33 5.13
C PRO A 230 -14.80 -8.33 6.63
N SER A 231 -13.74 -8.00 7.37
CA SER A 231 -13.76 -7.92 8.83
C SER A 231 -13.20 -6.57 9.28
N VAL A 232 -13.80 -6.01 10.31
CA VAL A 232 -13.39 -4.73 10.89
C VAL A 232 -13.21 -4.93 12.38
N ASP A 233 -12.14 -4.36 12.91
CA ASP A 233 -11.96 -4.21 14.33
C ASP A 233 -12.20 -2.75 14.71
N ASP A 234 -13.31 -2.50 15.38
CA ASP A 234 -13.72 -1.16 15.80
C ASP A 234 -12.75 -0.51 16.79
N SER A 235 -11.89 -1.28 17.46
CA SER A 235 -10.84 -0.77 18.36
C SER A 235 -9.58 -0.33 17.63
N LEU A 236 -9.38 -0.75 16.37
CA LEU A 236 -8.24 -0.33 15.58
C LEU A 236 -8.54 1.00 14.89
N ARG A 237 -7.73 2.00 15.22
CA ARG A 237 -7.69 3.31 14.56
C ARG A 237 -6.27 3.54 14.10
N LEU A 238 -6.12 3.80 12.80
CA LEU A 238 -4.83 3.97 12.16
C LEU A 238 -4.60 5.44 11.80
N VAL A 239 -3.33 5.79 11.69
CA VAL A 239 -2.86 7.09 11.21
C VAL A 239 -1.77 6.86 10.17
N GLN A 240 -1.81 7.65 9.10
CA GLN A 240 -0.82 7.59 8.03
C GLN A 240 0.17 8.74 8.18
N CYS A 241 1.44 8.41 8.31
CA CYS A 241 2.51 9.35 8.60
C CYS A 241 3.74 9.11 7.72
N ALA A 242 4.67 10.05 7.75
CA ALA A 242 6.02 9.88 7.21
C ALA A 242 7.06 10.33 8.23
N ALA A 243 8.30 9.86 8.11
CA ALA A 243 9.41 10.35 8.93
C ALA A 243 9.63 11.85 8.67
N HIS A 244 9.73 12.63 9.75
CA HIS A 244 10.00 14.06 9.69
C HIS A 244 11.51 14.31 9.72
N HIS A 245 12.06 14.76 8.60
CA HIS A 245 13.44 15.23 8.53
C HIS A 245 13.48 16.72 8.87
N GLU A 246 14.24 17.08 9.90
CA GLU A 246 14.48 18.50 10.19
C GLU A 246 15.27 19.16 9.06
N TYR A 247 15.04 20.45 8.85
CA TYR A 247 15.78 21.23 7.86
C TYR A 247 17.30 21.04 8.05
N HIS A 248 17.97 20.63 6.98
CA HIS A 248 19.42 20.37 6.92
C HIS A 248 19.93 19.10 7.63
N SER A 249 19.07 18.24 8.17
CA SER A 249 19.50 16.93 8.66
C SER A 249 19.87 16.01 7.48
N GLN A 250 21.02 15.33 7.61
CA GLN A 250 21.46 14.26 6.71
C GLN A 250 21.09 12.87 7.27
N GLU A 251 20.37 12.83 8.40
CA GLU A 251 19.98 11.58 9.03
C GLU A 251 18.98 10.82 8.15
N SER A 252 19.16 9.50 8.08
CA SER A 252 18.18 8.62 7.45
C SER A 252 16.88 8.58 8.28
N SER A 253 15.77 8.26 7.61
CA SER A 253 14.50 8.01 8.30
C SER A 253 14.61 6.93 9.38
N MET A 254 15.42 5.89 9.13
CA MET A 254 15.60 4.79 10.08
C MET A 254 16.41 5.20 11.30
N SER A 255 17.35 6.14 11.17
CA SER A 255 18.03 6.74 12.31
C SER A 255 17.08 7.59 13.16
N ILE A 256 16.26 8.44 12.52
CA ILE A 256 15.28 9.30 13.19
C ILE A 256 14.27 8.46 14.00
N LEU A 257 13.80 7.35 13.41
CA LEU A 257 12.73 6.53 13.97
C LEU A 257 13.24 5.40 14.88
N ARG A 258 14.55 5.25 15.06
CA ARG A 258 15.18 4.07 15.70
C ARG A 258 14.60 3.75 17.06
N ASP A 259 14.64 4.71 17.98
CA ASP A 259 14.22 4.49 19.37
C ASP A 259 12.72 4.21 19.47
N ALA A 260 11.93 4.95 18.68
CA ALA A 260 10.48 4.80 18.63
C ALA A 260 10.08 3.43 18.07
N LEU A 261 10.60 3.04 16.90
CA LEU A 261 10.30 1.75 16.27
C LEU A 261 10.80 0.57 17.09
N THR A 262 11.99 0.66 17.67
CA THR A 262 12.53 -0.39 18.54
C THR A 262 11.61 -0.60 19.75
N THR A 263 11.17 0.48 20.39
CA THR A 263 10.24 0.41 21.53
C THR A 263 8.88 -0.13 21.11
N VAL A 264 8.32 0.35 19.99
CA VAL A 264 7.04 -0.11 19.46
C VAL A 264 7.06 -1.61 19.20
N LEU A 265 8.09 -2.11 18.52
CA LEU A 265 8.19 -3.52 18.13
C LEU A 265 8.48 -4.46 19.30
N LEU A 266 9.26 -4.03 20.31
CA LEU A 266 9.65 -4.85 21.45
C LEU A 266 8.70 -4.78 22.64
N VAL A 267 8.07 -3.63 22.87
CA VAL A 267 7.33 -3.34 24.12
C VAL A 267 5.85 -3.16 23.86
N ASP A 268 5.47 -2.39 22.84
CA ASP A 268 4.07 -2.03 22.62
C ASP A 268 3.31 -3.05 21.76
N GLU A 269 4.03 -4.01 21.15
CA GLU A 269 3.52 -5.13 20.34
C GLU A 269 2.35 -4.71 19.43
N PRO A 270 2.62 -4.06 18.28
CA PRO A 270 1.57 -3.56 17.40
C PRO A 270 0.75 -4.72 16.83
N ARG A 271 -0.56 -4.54 16.81
CA ARG A 271 -1.53 -5.33 16.05
C ARG A 271 -1.58 -4.88 14.58
N PHE A 272 -1.26 -3.61 14.34
CA PHE A 272 -1.15 -3.05 13.01
C PHE A 272 0.02 -2.06 12.89
N LEU A 273 0.94 -2.32 11.97
CA LEU A 273 2.04 -1.43 11.59
C LEU A 273 2.49 -1.78 10.19
N SER A 274 2.47 -0.85 9.25
CA SER A 274 3.13 -0.97 7.95
C SER A 274 4.18 0.12 7.81
N LEU A 275 5.43 -0.29 7.57
CA LEU A 275 6.57 0.58 7.30
C LEU A 275 7.03 0.35 5.86
N THR A 276 7.10 1.40 5.06
CA THR A 276 7.59 1.35 3.68
C THR A 276 8.79 2.27 3.51
N LEU A 277 9.88 1.73 2.96
CA LEU A 277 11.03 2.46 2.43
C LEU A 277 11.04 2.30 0.91
N ALA A 278 11.12 3.41 0.17
CA ALA A 278 11.26 3.38 -1.27
C ALA A 278 12.25 4.46 -1.72
N ALA A 279 13.13 4.13 -2.65
CA ALA A 279 14.20 5.02 -3.09
C ALA A 279 13.72 6.29 -3.82
N LEU A 280 12.46 6.28 -4.30
CA LEU A 280 11.84 7.42 -4.95
C LEU A 280 11.05 8.32 -3.97
N ASP A 281 10.87 7.87 -2.73
CA ASP A 281 10.19 8.65 -1.69
C ASP A 281 11.21 9.45 -0.86
N PRO A 282 10.85 10.65 -0.39
CA PRO A 282 11.77 11.50 0.38
C PRO A 282 11.97 11.02 1.83
N ALA A 283 11.09 10.14 2.33
CA ALA A 283 11.11 9.65 3.70
C ALA A 283 10.41 8.30 3.84
N ALA A 284 10.70 7.59 4.94
CA ALA A 284 9.94 6.40 5.31
C ALA A 284 8.46 6.73 5.52
N SER A 285 7.56 5.91 4.96
CA SER A 285 6.12 6.01 5.21
C SER A 285 5.69 4.99 6.25
N LEU A 286 4.81 5.41 7.15
CA LEU A 286 4.25 4.58 8.21
C LEU A 286 2.72 4.64 8.18
N LEU A 287 2.10 3.48 8.35
CA LEU A 287 0.68 3.34 8.69
C LEU A 287 0.62 2.56 10.00
N LEU A 288 0.25 3.21 11.09
CA LEU A 288 0.36 2.64 12.43
C LEU A 288 -0.88 2.92 13.27
N GLU A 289 -1.04 2.16 14.35
CA GLU A 289 -2.10 2.42 15.33
C GLU A 289 -1.94 3.79 16.02
N LYS A 290 -3.04 4.53 16.16
CA LYS A 290 -3.06 5.84 16.84
C LYS A 290 -2.45 5.79 18.24
N ARG A 291 -2.66 4.70 18.98
CA ARG A 291 -2.13 4.53 20.35
C ARG A 291 -0.60 4.58 20.44
N LEU A 292 0.11 4.37 19.32
CA LEU A 292 1.56 4.33 19.26
C LEU A 292 2.18 5.72 19.02
N LEU A 293 1.38 6.71 18.58
CA LEU A 293 1.84 8.08 18.32
C LEU A 293 2.68 8.71 19.46
N PRO A 294 2.37 8.50 20.75
CA PRO A 294 3.19 9.06 21.83
C PRO A 294 4.65 8.59 21.83
N ARG A 295 4.97 7.45 21.20
CA ARG A 295 6.36 6.98 21.05
C ARG A 295 7.17 7.82 20.06
N PHE A 296 6.49 8.56 19.20
CA PHE A 296 7.09 9.36 18.13
C PHE A 296 7.09 10.87 18.41
N ALA A 297 6.71 11.28 19.62
CA ALA A 297 6.84 12.66 20.06
C ALA A 297 8.29 12.94 20.47
N ARG A 298 8.89 14.06 20.03
CA ARG A 298 10.21 14.43 20.56
C ARG A 298 10.09 14.90 22.00
N GLN A 299 11.00 14.44 22.85
CA GLN A 299 11.10 14.92 24.21
C GLN A 299 11.85 16.26 24.21
N SER A 300 11.11 17.38 24.20
CA SER A 300 11.74 18.69 24.43
C SER A 300 12.04 18.86 25.92
N THR A 301 13.31 18.83 26.30
CA THR A 301 13.75 19.29 27.62
C THR A 301 13.93 20.80 27.57
N SER A 302 12.96 21.56 28.06
CA SER A 302 13.19 22.97 28.35
C SER A 302 14.11 23.07 29.58
N SER A 303 15.11 23.95 29.52
CA SER A 303 16.03 24.26 30.63
C SER A 303 15.35 24.95 31.83
N ALA A 304 14.02 25.02 31.86
CA ALA A 304 13.22 25.71 32.88
C ALA A 304 12.11 24.82 33.49
N GLY A 305 12.03 23.52 33.17
CA GLY A 305 11.07 22.60 33.79
C GLY A 305 9.60 22.81 33.40
N THR A 306 9.30 23.77 32.53
CA THR A 306 7.97 24.02 31.98
C THR A 306 7.85 23.32 30.63
N ARG A 307 6.94 22.34 30.52
CA ARG A 307 6.61 21.69 29.25
C ARG A 307 5.97 22.72 28.32
N VAL A 308 6.73 23.23 27.36
CA VAL A 308 6.18 24.01 26.25
C VAL A 308 5.98 23.04 25.10
N TYR A 309 4.73 22.87 24.65
CA TYR A 309 4.45 22.21 23.39
C TYR A 309 4.80 23.21 22.28
N GLU A 310 6.04 23.18 21.78
CA GLU A 310 6.27 23.72 20.44
C GLU A 310 5.65 22.74 19.45
N ASP A 311 4.47 23.12 18.99
CA ASP A 311 3.71 22.53 17.89
C ASP A 311 4.59 22.52 16.63
N GLY A 312 5.39 21.46 16.44
CA GLY A 312 6.36 21.37 15.36
C GLY A 312 7.52 20.39 15.55
N SER A 313 7.73 19.84 16.75
CA SER A 313 8.86 18.92 17.03
C SER A 313 8.47 17.44 17.13
N ASP A 314 7.70 16.91 16.18
CA ASP A 314 7.41 15.48 16.15
C ASP A 314 8.29 14.72 15.15
N LEU A 315 8.61 13.45 15.44
CA LEU A 315 9.37 12.58 14.52
C LEU A 315 8.56 12.18 13.27
N LEU A 316 7.27 12.49 13.26
CA LEU A 316 6.32 12.12 12.21
C LEU A 316 5.62 13.34 11.62
N LEU A 317 5.56 13.37 10.29
CA LEU A 317 4.70 14.23 9.47
C LEU A 317 3.36 13.54 9.19
N GLY A 318 2.32 14.35 8.96
CA GLY A 318 0.99 13.89 8.59
C GLY A 318 -0.09 14.31 9.59
N SER A 319 -1.35 14.18 9.19
CA SER A 319 -2.47 14.43 10.08
C SER A 319 -2.59 13.31 11.11
N LYS A 320 -2.61 13.69 12.39
CA LYS A 320 -2.73 12.75 13.52
C LYS A 320 -4.15 12.62 14.05
N GLU A 321 -5.04 13.47 13.55
CA GLU A 321 -6.45 13.54 13.96
C GLU A 321 -7.38 12.86 12.97
N ASP A 322 -6.92 12.61 11.74
CA ASP A 322 -7.68 11.90 10.73
C ASP A 322 -7.53 10.40 10.93
N HIS A 323 -8.56 9.78 11.48
CA HIS A 323 -8.53 8.36 11.78
C HIS A 323 -8.97 7.53 10.60
N LEU A 324 -8.16 6.52 10.32
CA LEU A 324 -8.40 5.53 9.31
C LEU A 324 -8.83 4.22 9.96
N VAL A 325 -9.76 3.50 9.32
CA VAL A 325 -10.26 2.20 9.77
C VAL A 325 -9.89 1.11 8.75
N PRO A 326 -9.19 0.04 9.17
CA PRO A 326 -8.83 -1.05 8.28
C PRO A 326 -9.98 -2.06 8.15
N ILE A 327 -10.44 -2.28 6.93
CA ILE A 327 -11.30 -3.41 6.54
C ILE A 327 -10.38 -4.51 6.00
N THR A 328 -10.32 -5.64 6.71
CA THR A 328 -9.38 -6.73 6.42
C THR A 328 -10.08 -7.87 5.70
N LEU A 329 -9.48 -8.30 4.58
CA LEU A 329 -9.79 -9.53 3.87
C LEU A 329 -8.68 -10.55 4.18
N ASP A 330 -9.03 -11.64 4.85
CA ASP A 330 -8.12 -12.77 5.07
C ASP A 330 -8.04 -13.61 3.79
N LEU A 331 -6.87 -13.64 3.16
CA LEU A 331 -6.63 -14.31 1.88
C LEU A 331 -5.74 -15.55 2.04
N ARG A 332 -5.56 -16.08 3.27
CA ARG A 332 -4.72 -17.26 3.53
C ARG A 332 -5.13 -18.49 2.73
N ASP A 333 -6.43 -18.64 2.47
CA ASP A 333 -6.99 -19.75 1.69
C ASP A 333 -6.91 -19.54 0.16
N LEU A 334 -6.33 -18.44 -0.29
CA LEU A 334 -6.08 -18.16 -1.71
C LEU A 334 -4.61 -18.36 -2.09
N PRO A 335 -4.31 -18.72 -3.34
CA PRO A 335 -2.95 -18.69 -3.84
C PRO A 335 -2.41 -17.26 -3.84
N LEU A 336 -1.10 -17.11 -3.59
CA LEU A 336 -0.39 -15.82 -3.63
C LEU A 336 -0.57 -15.11 -4.99
N GLU A 337 -0.75 -15.89 -6.06
CA GLU A 337 -0.92 -15.41 -7.44
C GLU A 337 -2.39 -15.12 -7.81
N ALA A 338 -3.29 -15.01 -6.84
CA ALA A 338 -4.67 -14.61 -7.11
C ALA A 338 -4.73 -13.19 -7.70
N SER A 339 -5.23 -13.07 -8.93
CA SER A 339 -5.35 -11.79 -9.64
C SER A 339 -6.75 -11.18 -9.51
N GLY A 340 -6.84 -9.85 -9.58
CA GLY A 340 -8.12 -9.14 -9.75
C GLY A 340 -8.86 -8.79 -8.46
N ILE A 341 -8.36 -9.21 -7.29
CA ILE A 341 -8.98 -8.88 -5.98
C ILE A 341 -9.05 -7.37 -5.77
N VAL A 342 -7.92 -6.66 -5.87
CA VAL A 342 -7.85 -5.20 -5.68
C VAL A 342 -8.80 -4.48 -6.65
N CYS A 343 -8.74 -4.83 -7.95
CA CYS A 343 -9.61 -4.22 -8.96
C CYS A 343 -11.10 -4.50 -8.70
N GLY A 344 -11.45 -5.73 -8.31
CA GLY A 344 -12.83 -6.12 -8.02
C GLY A 344 -13.40 -5.36 -6.83
N VAL A 345 -12.62 -5.29 -5.74
CA VAL A 345 -12.99 -4.58 -4.51
C VAL A 345 -13.08 -3.07 -4.73
N ALA A 346 -12.05 -2.45 -5.31
CA ALA A 346 -12.04 -1.02 -5.61
C ALA A 346 -13.20 -0.65 -6.54
N GLY A 347 -13.50 -1.51 -7.52
CA GLY A 347 -14.59 -1.30 -8.46
C GLY A 347 -15.97 -1.33 -7.81
N ARG A 348 -16.13 -2.18 -6.79
CA ARG A 348 -17.37 -2.23 -6.00
C ARG A 348 -17.53 -0.98 -5.13
N LEU A 349 -16.46 -0.57 -4.45
CA LEU A 349 -16.45 0.63 -3.61
C LEU A 349 -16.71 1.90 -4.42
N ALA A 350 -16.10 2.02 -5.60
CA ALA A 350 -16.35 3.15 -6.50
C ALA A 350 -17.80 3.17 -7.04
N ALA A 351 -18.40 2.00 -7.33
CA ALA A 351 -19.80 1.94 -7.75
C ALA A 351 -20.74 2.41 -6.63
N ALA A 352 -20.50 2.00 -5.38
CA ALA A 352 -21.26 2.47 -4.22
C ALA A 352 -21.08 3.96 -3.95
N ALA A 353 -19.93 4.53 -4.35
CA ALA A 353 -19.68 5.97 -4.31
C ALA A 353 -20.62 6.77 -5.24
N THR A 354 -21.01 6.19 -6.37
CA THR A 354 -21.88 6.86 -7.37
C THR A 354 -23.38 6.75 -7.10
N HIS A 355 -23.80 5.96 -6.11
CA HIS A 355 -25.21 5.85 -5.71
C HIS A 355 -25.46 6.67 -4.43
N PRO A 356 -26.23 7.77 -4.50
CA PRO A 356 -26.65 8.50 -3.30
C PRO A 356 -27.58 7.62 -2.48
N LEU A 357 -27.46 7.64 -1.14
CA LEU A 357 -28.44 7.04 -0.25
C LEU A 357 -29.83 7.57 -0.60
N SER A 358 -30.72 6.71 -1.12
CA SER A 358 -32.14 7.01 -1.15
C SER A 358 -32.63 7.09 0.30
N SER A 359 -32.89 8.29 0.77
CA SER A 359 -33.41 8.56 2.11
C SER A 359 -34.77 7.88 2.31
N HIS A 360 -34.77 6.69 2.90
CA HIS A 360 -35.93 6.19 3.65
C HIS A 360 -35.90 6.79 5.06
N ALA A 361 -36.06 8.12 5.14
CA ALA A 361 -36.41 8.80 6.37
C ALA A 361 -37.89 9.19 6.26
N GLY A 362 -38.74 8.46 7.00
CA GLY A 362 -40.13 8.84 7.20
C GLY A 362 -40.19 10.27 7.75
N ALA A 363 -40.99 11.10 7.10
CA ALA A 363 -41.23 12.48 7.48
C ALA A 363 -41.77 12.56 8.92
N ILE A 364 -40.96 13.07 9.85
CA ILE A 364 -41.43 13.78 11.04
C ILE A 364 -40.51 14.98 11.24
N GLY A 365 -41.08 16.18 11.11
CA GLY A 365 -40.37 17.44 11.14
C GLY A 365 -39.86 17.86 12.51
N GLY A 366 -38.87 18.75 12.49
CA GLY A 366 -38.36 19.45 13.68
C GLY A 366 -36.94 19.91 13.45
N GLY A 367 -36.76 21.20 13.13
CA GLY A 367 -35.47 21.77 12.78
C GLY A 367 -34.44 21.71 13.90
N ALA A 368 -33.23 21.32 13.54
CA ALA A 368 -32.01 21.69 14.23
C ALA A 368 -30.88 21.73 13.18
N SER A 369 -30.26 22.89 13.03
CA SER A 369 -29.09 23.12 12.20
C SER A 369 -27.90 22.35 12.78
N SER A 370 -27.36 21.36 12.05
CA SER A 370 -26.06 20.76 12.34
C SER A 370 -25.09 21.14 11.23
N LEU A 371 -24.07 21.89 11.61
CA LEU A 371 -22.91 22.24 10.79
C LEU A 371 -22.21 20.94 10.38
N VAL A 372 -22.33 20.59 9.10
CA VAL A 372 -21.58 19.49 8.48
C VAL A 372 -20.17 20.01 8.23
N GLY A 373 -19.21 19.49 8.98
CA GLY A 373 -17.78 19.70 8.73
C GLY A 373 -17.37 18.84 7.55
N SER A 374 -17.10 19.48 6.40
CA SER A 374 -16.49 18.86 5.23
C SER A 374 -15.02 18.55 5.53
N VAL A 375 -14.63 17.28 5.50
CA VAL A 375 -13.21 16.88 5.56
C VAL A 375 -12.65 17.04 4.14
N SER A 376 -12.09 18.21 3.85
CA SER A 376 -11.38 18.47 2.60
C SER A 376 -9.88 18.50 2.89
N GLY A 377 -9.10 17.61 2.28
CA GLY A 377 -7.66 17.87 2.05
C GLY A 377 -6.64 16.77 2.36
N LEU A 378 -7.03 15.55 2.77
CA LEU A 378 -6.03 14.51 3.04
C LEU A 378 -5.50 13.84 1.78
N PHE A 379 -6.36 13.50 0.81
CA PHE A 379 -5.99 12.71 -0.37
C PHE A 379 -5.99 13.53 -1.67
N ASP A 380 -6.52 14.76 -1.67
CA ASP A 380 -6.42 15.71 -2.80
C ASP A 380 -4.99 16.24 -3.06
N SER A 381 -4.00 15.79 -2.26
CA SER A 381 -2.67 16.41 -2.21
C SER A 381 -1.51 15.40 -2.30
N PHE A 382 -1.68 14.27 -3.01
CA PHE A 382 -0.58 13.33 -3.21
C PHE A 382 0.49 13.83 -4.20
N GLY A 383 0.14 14.72 -5.15
CA GLY A 383 1.12 15.35 -6.06
C GLY A 383 1.66 16.72 -5.58
N ALA A 384 0.84 17.52 -4.89
CA ALA A 384 1.20 18.89 -4.54
C ALA A 384 2.22 19.01 -3.38
N ARG A 385 2.38 17.96 -2.55
CA ARG A 385 3.28 17.99 -1.38
C ARG A 385 4.77 17.89 -1.74
N LEU A 386 5.12 17.40 -2.93
CA LEU A 386 6.51 17.40 -3.42
C LEU A 386 6.99 18.82 -3.78
N ALA A 387 6.08 19.67 -4.26
CA ALA A 387 6.39 21.04 -4.68
C ALA A 387 6.78 21.97 -3.51
N ALA A 388 6.28 21.70 -2.30
CA ALA A 388 6.62 22.47 -1.10
C ALA A 388 8.06 22.25 -0.60
N LEU A 389 8.77 21.25 -1.11
CA LEU A 389 10.15 20.92 -0.73
C LEU A 389 11.19 21.36 -1.78
N SER A 390 10.76 21.91 -2.92
CA SER A 390 11.65 22.27 -4.04
C SER A 390 11.50 23.73 -4.48
N ILE A 391 11.89 24.69 -3.63
CA ILE A 391 12.14 26.08 -4.05
C ILE A 391 13.35 26.62 -3.27
N ASP A 392 14.55 26.56 -3.86
CA ASP A 392 15.37 27.74 -4.14
C ASP A 392 16.79 27.37 -4.58
N LYS A 393 17.10 27.64 -5.86
CA LYS A 393 18.48 27.82 -6.31
C LYS A 393 18.55 28.69 -7.55
N SER A 394 18.68 30.01 -7.36
CA SER A 394 19.76 30.82 -7.97
C SER A 394 19.55 32.32 -7.72
N SER A 395 20.54 32.94 -7.11
CA SER A 395 20.78 34.39 -6.96
C SER A 395 21.22 35.05 -8.28
N THR A 396 20.84 36.32 -8.53
CA THR A 396 21.77 37.49 -8.67
C THR A 396 21.07 38.84 -8.99
N SER A 397 21.38 39.85 -8.16
CA SER A 397 21.61 41.31 -8.38
C SER A 397 20.59 42.27 -9.03
N ALA A 398 20.11 43.26 -8.24
CA ALA A 398 20.36 44.72 -8.32
C ALA A 398 19.16 45.60 -7.85
N PRO A 399 19.37 46.86 -7.40
CA PRO A 399 18.41 47.57 -6.53
C PRO A 399 17.69 48.78 -7.14
N THR A 400 16.64 49.24 -6.44
CA THR A 400 16.17 50.63 -6.19
C THR A 400 14.76 51.04 -6.63
N HIS A 401 14.17 51.83 -5.70
CA HIS A 401 13.05 52.77 -5.78
C HIS A 401 11.62 52.25 -5.65
N GLY A 402 10.92 52.86 -4.68
CA GLY A 402 9.60 52.48 -4.21
C GLY A 402 8.45 53.30 -4.78
N LEU A 403 7.24 52.98 -4.32
CA LEU A 403 6.07 53.83 -4.13
C LEU A 403 4.92 52.98 -3.52
N GLN A 404 4.02 53.66 -2.83
CA GLN A 404 2.99 53.20 -1.88
C GLN A 404 1.80 52.38 -2.45
N PRO A 405 0.96 51.76 -1.58
CA PRO A 405 0.04 50.65 -1.90
C PRO A 405 -1.41 51.12 -2.14
N LEU A 406 -2.20 50.37 -2.93
CA LEU A 406 -3.67 50.50 -3.08
C LEU A 406 -4.25 49.27 -3.84
N PRO A 407 -5.55 48.95 -3.75
CA PRO A 407 -6.16 47.98 -2.83
C PRO A 407 -6.56 46.64 -3.48
N HIS A 408 -6.79 45.64 -2.62
CA HIS A 408 -7.30 44.30 -2.95
C HIS A 408 -8.62 44.35 -3.75
N SER A 409 -8.61 43.74 -4.93
CA SER A 409 -9.83 43.31 -5.63
C SER A 409 -9.83 41.79 -5.65
N THR A 410 -10.59 41.20 -4.73
CA THR A 410 -10.88 39.77 -4.67
C THR A 410 -11.96 39.44 -5.69
N HIS A 411 -11.56 39.09 -6.92
CA HIS A 411 -12.43 38.32 -7.80
C HIS A 411 -12.45 36.87 -7.32
N HIS A 412 -13.47 36.59 -6.51
CA HIS A 412 -13.86 35.28 -6.03
C HIS A 412 -14.34 34.44 -7.24
N LEU A 413 -13.45 33.63 -7.81
CA LEU A 413 -13.85 32.56 -8.72
C LEU A 413 -14.34 31.40 -7.85
N GLN A 414 -15.66 31.25 -7.78
CA GLN A 414 -16.34 30.04 -7.32
C GLN A 414 -15.94 28.89 -8.27
N PRO A 415 -15.40 27.76 -7.78
CA PRO A 415 -15.41 26.53 -8.55
C PRO A 415 -16.80 25.90 -8.41
N ASP A 416 -17.63 26.11 -9.43
CA ASP A 416 -18.89 25.42 -9.62
C ASP A 416 -18.60 24.06 -10.27
N VAL A 417 -18.31 23.04 -9.45
CA VAL A 417 -18.42 21.62 -9.81
C VAL A 417 -18.74 20.84 -8.53
N ASP A 418 -19.87 20.13 -8.49
CA ASP A 418 -20.19 19.14 -7.46
C ASP A 418 -19.11 18.03 -7.45
N VAL A 419 -18.17 18.08 -6.51
CA VAL A 419 -17.08 17.09 -6.31
C VAL A 419 -17.11 16.55 -4.87
N ALA A 420 -18.20 15.89 -4.47
CA ALA A 420 -18.43 15.61 -3.04
C ALA A 420 -18.84 14.17 -2.67
N ASP A 421 -18.62 13.15 -3.52
CA ASP A 421 -19.24 11.84 -3.23
C ASP A 421 -18.42 10.58 -3.54
N ALA A 422 -17.12 10.72 -3.81
CA ALA A 422 -16.24 9.56 -4.00
C ALA A 422 -15.73 9.02 -2.65
N VAL A 423 -15.81 7.71 -2.44
CA VAL A 423 -15.22 7.06 -1.25
C VAL A 423 -13.70 7.07 -1.39
N GLU A 424 -13.05 7.70 -0.44
CA GLU A 424 -11.62 7.97 -0.40
C GLU A 424 -10.87 6.78 0.23
N ILE A 425 -10.45 5.85 -0.64
CA ILE A 425 -9.88 4.56 -0.22
C ILE A 425 -8.39 4.44 -0.50
N SER A 426 -7.66 3.81 0.42
CA SER A 426 -6.30 3.33 0.20
C SER A 426 -6.22 1.82 0.42
N PHE A 427 -5.18 1.20 -0.13
CA PHE A 427 -5.02 -0.26 -0.10
C PHE A 427 -3.64 -0.66 0.44
N LEU A 428 -3.62 -1.69 1.28
CA LEU A 428 -2.41 -2.39 1.68
C LEU A 428 -2.56 -3.87 1.37
N SER A 429 -1.86 -4.32 0.34
CA SER A 429 -1.76 -5.73 -0.01
C SER A 429 -0.54 -6.34 0.69
N THR A 430 -0.76 -7.44 1.40
CA THR A 430 0.27 -8.27 2.04
C THR A 430 0.27 -9.66 1.41
N ALA A 431 1.18 -10.55 1.82
CA ALA A 431 1.31 -11.87 1.22
C ALA A 431 0.02 -12.70 1.34
N ARG A 432 -0.72 -12.63 2.44
CA ARG A 432 -1.98 -13.37 2.66
C ARG A 432 -3.13 -12.51 3.17
N ALA A 433 -3.05 -11.19 3.14
CA ALA A 433 -4.19 -10.33 3.45
C ALA A 433 -4.29 -9.14 2.49
N GLY A 434 -5.54 -8.72 2.24
CA GLY A 434 -5.84 -7.45 1.58
C GLY A 434 -6.53 -6.52 2.57
N THR A 435 -5.93 -5.39 2.88
CA THR A 435 -6.52 -4.38 3.77
C THR A 435 -6.97 -3.18 2.96
N ILE A 436 -8.27 -2.86 3.02
CA ILE A 436 -8.82 -1.59 2.55
C ILE A 436 -8.82 -0.63 3.72
N ILE A 437 -8.36 0.59 3.51
CA ILE A 437 -8.24 1.61 4.53
C ILE A 437 -9.15 2.77 4.11
N VAL A 438 -10.08 3.11 4.98
CA VAL A 438 -11.12 4.12 4.74
C VAL A 438 -11.19 5.12 5.89
N GLY A 439 -11.74 6.30 5.65
CA GLY A 439 -12.08 7.23 6.73
C GLY A 439 -13.17 6.66 7.64
N GLU A 440 -13.18 7.08 8.91
CA GLU A 440 -14.17 6.62 9.89
C GLU A 440 -15.63 6.89 9.43
N ASP A 441 -15.86 8.02 8.77
CA ASP A 441 -17.18 8.40 8.23
C ASP A 441 -17.61 7.54 7.04
N GLU A 442 -16.66 6.95 6.32
CA GLU A 442 -16.90 6.14 5.13
C GLU A 442 -17.08 4.65 5.44
N LEU A 443 -16.70 4.22 6.64
CA LEU A 443 -16.66 2.81 7.04
C LEU A 443 -17.98 2.07 6.77
N ARG A 444 -19.11 2.66 7.20
CA ARG A 444 -20.42 2.03 7.03
C ARG A 444 -20.76 1.83 5.56
N ARG A 445 -20.55 2.88 4.76
CA ARG A 445 -20.79 2.85 3.31
C ARG A 445 -19.92 1.79 2.63
N ALA A 446 -18.64 1.69 3.02
CA ALA A 446 -17.71 0.72 2.48
C ALA A 446 -18.11 -0.73 2.85
N ILE A 447 -18.51 -0.98 4.10
CA ILE A 447 -18.99 -2.30 4.53
C ILE A 447 -20.28 -2.68 3.81
N ASP A 448 -21.29 -1.79 3.78
CA ASP A 448 -22.57 -2.04 3.11
C ASP A 448 -22.34 -2.37 1.63
N ALA A 449 -21.44 -1.64 0.96
CA ALA A 449 -21.07 -1.90 -0.43
C ALA A 449 -20.48 -3.30 -0.63
N LEU A 450 -19.60 -3.76 0.27
CA LEU A 450 -18.98 -5.08 0.19
C LEU A 450 -19.94 -6.21 0.58
N GLU A 451 -20.89 -5.96 1.49
CA GLU A 451 -21.88 -6.95 1.92
C GLU A 451 -23.06 -7.10 0.94
N GLU A 452 -23.50 -6.04 0.26
CA GLU A 452 -24.57 -6.10 -0.73
C GLU A 452 -24.26 -7.10 -1.86
N GLU A 453 -22.99 -7.25 -2.23
CA GLU A 453 -22.56 -8.22 -3.24
C GLU A 453 -22.76 -9.68 -2.77
N LYS A 454 -22.62 -9.92 -1.46
CA LYS A 454 -22.93 -11.22 -0.85
C LYS A 454 -24.37 -11.63 -1.10
N MET A 455 -25.31 -10.67 -1.08
CA MET A 455 -26.74 -10.90 -1.27
C MET A 455 -27.16 -10.99 -2.74
N GLN A 456 -26.40 -10.40 -3.66
CA GLN A 456 -26.62 -10.52 -5.09
C GLN A 456 -26.12 -11.90 -5.58
N SER A 457 -26.98 -12.90 -5.42
CA SER A 457 -26.86 -14.18 -6.13
C SER A 457 -27.45 -14.04 -7.55
N PRO A 458 -27.02 -14.86 -8.52
CA PRO A 458 -27.66 -14.89 -9.83
C PRO A 458 -29.04 -15.51 -9.66
N THR A 459 -30.09 -14.70 -9.81
CA THR A 459 -31.40 -15.18 -10.25
C THR A 459 -31.22 -15.76 -11.65
N LEU A 460 -30.90 -17.05 -11.71
CA LEU A 460 -31.02 -17.81 -12.94
C LEU A 460 -32.49 -17.72 -13.37
N GLY A 461 -32.72 -17.24 -14.59
CA GLY A 461 -34.02 -16.94 -15.17
C GLY A 461 -35.06 -18.04 -14.92
N GLY A 462 -36.29 -17.57 -14.67
CA GLY A 462 -37.40 -18.36 -14.17
C GLY A 462 -37.70 -19.64 -14.94
N ILE A 463 -37.95 -20.69 -14.18
CA ILE A 463 -38.93 -21.71 -14.53
C ILE A 463 -39.82 -21.84 -13.29
N GLU A 464 -40.98 -21.19 -13.34
CA GLU A 464 -42.10 -21.50 -12.46
C GLU A 464 -42.51 -22.96 -12.73
N PHE A 465 -42.17 -23.87 -11.83
CA PHE A 465 -42.91 -25.13 -11.75
C PHE A 465 -44.22 -24.84 -11.03
N ALA A 466 -45.25 -24.52 -11.82
CA ALA A 466 -46.63 -24.58 -11.39
C ALA A 466 -46.93 -25.99 -10.87
N SER A 467 -47.05 -26.13 -9.55
CA SER A 467 -47.54 -27.34 -8.92
C SER A 467 -49.05 -27.45 -9.16
N HIS A 468 -49.42 -28.02 -10.30
CA HIS A 468 -50.79 -28.50 -10.52
C HIS A 468 -51.02 -29.75 -9.67
N THR A 469 -51.77 -29.57 -8.59
CA THR A 469 -52.52 -30.61 -7.87
C THR A 469 -53.41 -31.44 -8.81
N LEU A 470 -53.59 -32.74 -8.50
CA LEU A 470 -54.84 -33.51 -8.67
C LEU A 470 -54.71 -34.91 -8.01
N PRO A 471 -55.81 -35.63 -7.75
CA PRO A 471 -56.40 -35.79 -6.41
C PRO A 471 -56.32 -37.24 -5.89
N GLY A 472 -56.64 -37.43 -4.60
CA GLY A 472 -56.68 -38.76 -3.99
C GLY A 472 -57.76 -39.69 -4.57
N SER A 473 -57.52 -41.00 -4.46
CA SER A 473 -58.57 -42.01 -4.25
C SER A 473 -57.95 -43.37 -3.88
N LEU A 474 -58.48 -43.90 -2.76
CA LEU A 474 -58.47 -45.28 -2.26
C LEU A 474 -57.20 -45.84 -1.61
#